data_AF-A0A4R1YBM8-F1
#
_entry.id   AF-A0A4R1YBM8-F1
#
_cell.length_a   1.000
_cell.length_b   1.000
_cell.length_c   1.000
_cell.angle_alpha   90.00
_cell.angle_beta   90.00
_cell.angle_gamma   90.00
#
_symmetry.space_group_name_H-M   'P 1'
#
loop_
_entity.id
_entity.type
_entity.pdbx_description
1 polymer ?
#
loop_
_entity_poly.entity_id
_entity_poly.type
_entity_poly.pdbx_seq_one_letter_code
_entity_poly.pdbx_strand_id
1 'polypeptide(L)'
;MLQLIAAALLACGCVSLAEVADWPPADSYVPKISCHQSDAAERCEEIRAAWTGLYADAIAGRIESQRKVSFCLSTGCNKGIVVEPVLGCAWRQVIAASRNPQINDADRTNIERYCGPRALDDAGRKAASDRSQTWLTLLGVTP
;
A
#
# COMPACT_ATOMS: atom_id res chain seq x y z
N MET A 1 -52.98 -20.73 20.11
CA MET A 1 -52.87 -21.26 18.74
C MET A 1 -52.01 -20.32 17.93
N LEU A 2 -51.09 -20.93 17.20
CA LEU A 2 -50.03 -20.39 16.34
C LEU A 2 -50.58 -19.44 15.27
N GLN A 3 -49.87 -18.35 14.95
CA GLN A 3 -49.37 -18.11 13.58
C GLN A 3 -48.48 -16.87 13.53
N LEU A 4 -47.17 -17.14 13.41
CA LEU A 4 -46.13 -16.22 12.98
C LEU A 4 -46.26 -16.04 11.46
N ILE A 5 -46.27 -14.81 10.95
CA ILE A 5 -45.99 -14.55 9.54
C ILE A 5 -44.65 -13.81 9.49
N ALA A 6 -43.60 -14.58 9.20
CA ALA A 6 -42.32 -14.07 8.77
C ALA A 6 -42.46 -13.55 7.34
N ALA A 7 -42.31 -12.25 7.13
CA ALA A 7 -42.13 -11.69 5.80
C ALA A 7 -40.62 -11.67 5.50
N ALA A 8 -40.17 -12.67 4.76
CA ALA A 8 -38.86 -12.67 4.12
C ALA A 8 -38.83 -11.62 3.01
N LEU A 9 -38.02 -10.57 3.17
CA LEU A 9 -37.55 -9.76 2.06
C LEU A 9 -36.14 -10.21 1.71
N LEU A 10 -36.07 -11.17 0.79
CA LEU A 10 -34.91 -11.48 -0.01
C LEU A 10 -34.55 -10.22 -0.82
N ALA A 11 -33.63 -9.41 -0.28
CA ALA A 11 -32.91 -8.47 -1.11
C ALA A 11 -31.94 -9.29 -1.99
N CYS A 12 -32.37 -9.60 -3.21
CA CYS A 12 -31.50 -9.97 -4.33
C CYS A 12 -30.62 -8.77 -4.73
N GLY A 13 -29.84 -8.27 -3.78
CA GLY A 13 -28.72 -7.40 -4.06
C GLY A 13 -27.56 -8.28 -4.50
N CYS A 14 -27.35 -8.42 -5.79
CA CYS A 14 -26.03 -8.74 -6.34
C CYS A 14 -25.10 -7.56 -6.02
N VAL A 15 -24.78 -7.36 -4.74
CA VAL A 15 -23.58 -6.63 -4.39
C VAL A 15 -22.48 -7.59 -4.82
N SER A 16 -21.92 -7.36 -6.02
CA SER A 16 -20.55 -7.75 -6.24
C SER A 16 -19.74 -6.98 -5.20
N LEU A 17 -19.63 -7.55 -4.00
CA LEU A 17 -18.53 -7.36 -3.09
C LEU A 17 -17.29 -7.88 -3.84
N ALA A 18 -16.86 -7.14 -4.86
CA ALA A 18 -15.44 -6.97 -5.02
C ALA A 18 -15.02 -6.20 -3.76
N GLU A 19 -14.87 -6.93 -2.64
CA GLU A 19 -13.92 -6.54 -1.62
C GLU A 19 -12.62 -6.34 -2.41
N VAL A 20 -12.33 -5.08 -2.75
CA VAL A 20 -10.99 -4.69 -3.13
C VAL A 20 -10.18 -5.10 -1.93
N ALA A 21 -9.45 -6.21 -2.05
CA ALA A 21 -8.74 -6.79 -0.93
C ALA A 21 -8.05 -5.66 -0.17
N ASP A 22 -8.30 -5.61 1.14
CA ASP A 22 -7.78 -4.59 2.07
C ASP A 22 -6.27 -4.33 1.84
N TRP A 23 -5.60 -5.40 1.39
CA TRP A 23 -4.29 -5.37 0.76
C TRP A 23 -4.35 -6.03 -0.63
N PRO A 24 -4.08 -5.29 -1.72
CA PRO A 24 -3.88 -5.92 -3.03
C PRO A 24 -2.77 -6.97 -2.94
N PRO A 25 -2.86 -8.08 -3.68
CA PRO A 25 -1.85 -9.13 -3.64
C PRO A 25 -0.52 -8.61 -4.17
N ALA A 26 0.60 -9.09 -3.61
CA ALA A 26 1.93 -8.52 -3.90
C ALA A 26 2.29 -8.55 -5.39
N ASP A 27 1.91 -9.62 -6.10
CA ASP A 27 2.15 -9.79 -7.53
C ASP A 27 1.48 -8.73 -8.41
N SER A 28 0.41 -8.08 -7.92
CA SER A 28 -0.24 -6.96 -8.63
C SER A 28 0.68 -5.77 -8.87
N TYR A 29 1.76 -5.63 -8.09
CA TYR A 29 2.74 -4.56 -8.25
C TYR A 29 3.96 -4.96 -9.09
N VAL A 30 4.04 -6.20 -9.57
CA VAL A 30 5.17 -6.68 -10.38
C VAL A 30 4.92 -6.36 -11.86
N PRO A 31 5.74 -5.54 -12.53
CA PRO A 31 5.55 -5.21 -13.94
C PRO A 31 5.75 -6.43 -14.85
N LYS A 32 4.98 -6.50 -15.93
CA LYS A 32 5.10 -7.56 -16.96
C LYS A 32 6.31 -7.38 -17.90
N ILE A 33 7.14 -6.37 -17.69
CA ILE A 33 8.36 -6.12 -18.47
C ILE A 33 9.54 -6.93 -17.94
N SER A 34 10.49 -7.26 -18.81
CA SER A 34 11.74 -7.93 -18.41
C SER A 34 12.67 -6.98 -17.65
N CYS A 35 13.36 -7.48 -16.62
CA CYS A 35 14.39 -6.72 -15.91
C CYS A 35 15.60 -6.37 -16.78
N HIS A 36 15.83 -7.06 -17.90
CA HIS A 36 16.85 -6.66 -18.87
C HIS A 36 16.60 -5.29 -19.51
N GLN A 37 15.37 -4.76 -19.40
CA GLN A 37 15.06 -3.40 -19.83
C GLN A 37 15.46 -2.34 -18.80
N SER A 38 15.98 -2.73 -17.63
CA SER A 38 16.47 -1.83 -16.60
C SER A 38 17.97 -1.61 -16.74
N ASP A 39 18.44 -0.39 -16.50
CA ASP A 39 19.87 -0.07 -16.43
C ASP A 39 20.57 -0.75 -15.23
N ALA A 40 19.78 -1.33 -14.30
CA ALA A 40 20.24 -2.12 -13.18
C ALA A 40 19.46 -3.45 -13.12
N ALA A 41 19.62 -4.31 -14.13
CA ALA A 41 18.88 -5.56 -14.28
C ALA A 41 18.99 -6.50 -13.07
N GLU A 42 20.20 -6.68 -12.51
CA GLU A 42 20.41 -7.50 -11.31
C GLU A 42 19.58 -6.98 -10.13
N ARG A 43 19.60 -5.66 -9.91
CA ARG A 43 18.83 -5.04 -8.83
C ARG A 43 17.32 -5.16 -9.03
N CYS A 44 16.86 -5.12 -10.27
CA CYS A 44 15.45 -5.38 -10.62
C CYS A 44 15.04 -6.80 -10.22
N GLU A 45 15.84 -7.81 -10.59
CA GLU A 45 15.57 -9.22 -10.28
C GLU A 45 15.60 -9.48 -8.76
N GLU A 46 16.59 -8.95 -8.05
CA GLU A 46 16.66 -9.04 -6.58
C GLU A 46 15.40 -8.49 -5.90
N ILE A 47 14.92 -7.33 -6.36
CA ILE A 47 13.71 -6.72 -5.81
C ILE A 47 12.49 -7.59 -6.06
N ARG A 48 12.33 -8.13 -7.27
CA ARG A 48 11.20 -9.02 -7.60
C ARG A 48 11.24 -10.30 -6.78
N ALA A 49 12.41 -10.90 -6.62
CA ALA A 49 12.60 -12.12 -5.83
C ALA A 49 12.24 -11.91 -4.36
N ALA A 50 12.56 -10.73 -3.80
CA ALA A 50 12.26 -10.41 -2.40
C ALA A 50 10.85 -9.83 -2.16
N TRP A 51 10.16 -9.38 -3.22
CA TRP A 51 8.99 -8.51 -3.11
C TRP A 51 7.86 -9.11 -2.27
N THR A 52 7.49 -10.36 -2.51
CA THR A 52 6.38 -11.00 -1.79
C THR A 52 6.63 -11.03 -0.28
N GLY A 53 7.86 -11.34 0.15
CA GLY A 53 8.23 -11.32 1.56
C GLY A 53 8.26 -9.90 2.13
N LEU A 54 8.85 -8.96 1.41
CA LEU A 54 8.87 -7.54 1.80
C LEU A 54 7.45 -6.98 1.98
N TYR A 55 6.54 -7.30 1.06
CA TYR A 55 5.17 -6.83 1.14
C TYR A 55 4.41 -7.47 2.31
N ALA A 56 4.54 -8.79 2.50
CA ALA A 56 3.96 -9.50 3.64
C ALA A 56 4.46 -8.92 4.98
N ASP A 57 5.73 -8.56 5.06
CA ASP A 57 6.33 -7.97 6.25
C ASP A 57 5.82 -6.55 6.51
N ALA A 58 5.62 -5.77 5.45
CA ALA A 58 5.11 -4.41 5.54
C ALA A 58 3.66 -4.39 6.08
N ILE A 59 2.80 -5.27 5.57
CA ILE A 59 1.41 -5.43 6.05
C ILE A 59 1.34 -6.07 7.44
N ALA A 60 2.41 -6.72 7.90
CA ALA A 60 2.56 -7.19 9.28
C ALA A 60 3.15 -6.12 10.23
N GLY A 61 3.35 -4.88 9.76
CA GLY A 61 3.80 -3.76 10.60
C GLY A 61 5.33 -3.61 10.72
N ARG A 62 6.14 -4.36 9.97
CA ARG A 62 7.61 -4.24 10.04
C ARG A 62 8.10 -2.97 9.35
N ILE A 63 8.65 -2.05 10.12
CA ILE A 63 8.98 -0.68 9.67
C ILE A 63 9.98 -0.65 8.50
N GLU A 64 11.01 -1.52 8.51
CA GLU A 64 12.00 -1.60 7.44
C GLU A 64 11.37 -2.04 6.11
N SER A 65 10.44 -2.99 6.19
CA SER A 65 9.71 -3.47 5.02
C SER A 65 8.73 -2.41 4.52
N GLN A 66 8.06 -1.68 5.41
CA GLN A 66 7.23 -0.52 5.03
C GLN A 66 8.07 0.56 4.32
N ARG A 67 9.26 0.88 4.84
CA ARG A 67 10.20 1.81 4.20
C ARG A 67 10.55 1.34 2.79
N LYS A 68 10.90 0.07 2.63
CA LYS A 68 11.27 -0.51 1.33
C LYS A 68 10.11 -0.52 0.34
N VAL A 69 8.93 -0.95 0.76
CA VAL A 69 7.70 -0.95 -0.06
C VAL A 69 7.35 0.48 -0.48
N SER A 70 7.37 1.44 0.45
CA SER A 70 7.09 2.84 0.14
C SER A 70 8.07 3.40 -0.89
N PHE A 71 9.35 3.07 -0.76
CA PHE A 71 10.40 3.48 -1.70
C PHE A 71 10.19 2.88 -3.09
N CYS A 72 9.94 1.58 -3.19
CA CYS A 72 9.73 0.93 -4.48
C CYS A 72 8.46 1.41 -5.19
N LEU A 73 7.36 1.62 -4.48
CA LEU A 73 6.16 2.20 -5.07
C LEU A 73 6.39 3.64 -5.54
N SER A 74 7.31 4.40 -4.94
CA SER A 74 7.61 5.77 -5.41
C SER A 74 8.59 5.84 -6.59
N THR A 75 9.43 4.83 -6.78
CA THR A 75 10.60 4.90 -7.68
C THR A 75 10.66 3.79 -8.72
N GLY A 76 9.83 2.77 -8.56
CA GLY A 76 9.82 1.55 -9.37
C GLY A 76 10.98 0.61 -9.08
N CYS A 77 11.89 0.95 -8.17
CA CYS A 77 13.05 0.12 -7.78
C CYS A 77 13.75 -0.51 -8.99
N ASN A 78 14.20 0.32 -9.95
CA ASN A 78 14.83 -0.10 -11.19
C ASN A 78 13.94 -0.99 -12.06
N LYS A 79 12.66 -0.63 -12.24
CA LYS A 79 11.65 -1.41 -13.00
C LYS A 79 11.28 -2.76 -12.36
N GLY A 80 11.72 -3.00 -11.13
CA GLY A 80 11.35 -4.18 -10.33
C GLY A 80 9.86 -4.15 -9.96
N ILE A 81 9.33 -2.97 -9.65
CA ILE A 81 7.97 -2.72 -9.16
C ILE A 81 7.30 -1.62 -9.99
N VAL A 82 5.98 -1.66 -10.13
CA VAL A 82 5.19 -0.57 -10.75
C VAL A 82 5.32 0.71 -9.91
N VAL A 83 5.45 1.85 -10.58
CA VAL A 83 5.48 3.16 -9.91
C VAL A 83 4.04 3.55 -9.56
N GLU A 84 3.75 3.61 -8.27
CA GLU A 84 2.47 3.99 -7.66
C GLU A 84 2.71 5.10 -6.60
N PRO A 85 2.90 6.37 -7.02
CA PRO A 85 3.32 7.43 -6.10
C PRO A 85 2.32 7.72 -4.98
N VAL A 86 1.02 7.57 -5.25
CA VAL A 86 -0.04 7.72 -4.25
C VAL A 86 0.09 6.65 -3.16
N LEU A 87 0.29 5.38 -3.53
CA LEU A 87 0.46 4.29 -2.56
C LEU A 87 1.82 4.38 -1.84
N GLY A 88 2.87 4.81 -2.55
CA GLY A 88 4.16 5.10 -1.95
C GLY A 88 4.09 6.21 -0.90
N CYS A 89 3.30 7.25 -1.15
CA CYS A 89 3.03 8.29 -0.16
C CYS A 89 2.17 7.76 1.01
N ALA A 90 1.12 6.99 0.73
CA ALA A 90 0.26 6.42 1.76
C ALA A 90 1.05 5.58 2.77
N TRP A 91 1.99 4.73 2.30
CA TRP A 91 2.87 3.97 3.20
C TRP A 91 3.77 4.85 4.05
N ARG A 92 4.27 5.99 3.54
CA ARG A 92 5.07 6.92 4.34
C ARG A 92 4.25 7.60 5.43
N GLN A 93 2.99 7.89 5.15
CA GLN A 93 2.06 8.38 6.16
C GLN A 93 1.77 7.31 7.22
N VAL A 94 1.61 6.03 6.82
CA VAL A 94 1.52 4.90 7.77
C VAL A 94 2.76 4.85 8.67
N ILE A 95 3.96 4.89 8.09
CA ILE A 95 5.22 4.87 8.84
C ILE A 95 5.24 6.00 9.88
N ALA A 96 4.96 7.24 9.47
CA ALA A 96 4.99 8.38 10.39
C ALA A 96 3.91 8.31 11.48
N ALA A 97 2.74 7.74 11.19
CA ALA A 97 1.64 7.61 12.15
C ALA A 97 1.72 6.34 13.02
N SER A 98 2.59 5.38 12.70
CA SER A 98 2.68 4.07 13.37
C SER A 98 3.13 4.13 14.84
N ARG A 99 3.59 5.29 15.32
CA ARG A 99 4.19 5.49 16.67
C ARG A 99 5.33 4.52 16.99
N ASN A 100 5.95 3.93 15.96
CA ASN A 100 7.06 3.00 16.11
C ASN A 100 8.33 3.73 16.61
N PRO A 101 9.04 3.23 17.64
CA PRO A 101 10.22 3.90 18.20
C PRO A 101 11.41 3.98 17.22
N GLN A 102 11.40 3.24 16.12
CA GLN A 102 12.44 3.25 15.10
C GLN A 102 12.27 4.35 14.05
N ILE A 103 11.18 5.13 14.09
CA ILE A 103 10.95 6.27 13.20
C ILE A 103 12.05 7.31 13.40
N ASN A 104 12.59 7.85 12.31
CA ASN A 104 13.67 8.83 12.33
C ASN A 104 13.40 10.01 11.37
N ASP A 105 14.34 10.95 11.34
CA ASP A 105 14.25 12.18 10.55
C ASP A 105 14.17 11.92 9.04
N ALA A 106 14.74 10.80 8.56
CA ALA A 106 14.66 10.42 7.16
C ALA A 106 13.23 10.02 6.76
N ASP A 107 12.45 9.40 7.65
CA ASP A 107 11.04 9.09 7.38
C ASP A 107 10.22 10.37 7.17
N ARG A 108 10.43 11.37 8.04
CA ARG A 108 9.76 12.67 7.96
C ARG A 108 10.16 13.43 6.70
N THR A 109 11.47 13.50 6.41
CA THR A 109 11.99 14.16 5.20
C THR A 109 11.48 13.48 3.91
N ASN A 110 11.33 12.16 3.94
CA ASN A 110 10.81 11.42 2.79
C ASN A 110 9.32 11.68 2.53
N ILE A 111 8.53 12.07 3.52
CA ILE A 111 7.16 12.53 3.28
C ILE A 111 7.18 13.78 2.41
N GLU A 112 7.97 14.80 2.76
CA GLU A 112 8.03 16.03 1.96
C GLU A 112 8.47 15.75 0.51
N ARG A 113 9.47 14.88 0.33
CA ARG A 113 9.97 14.51 -1.00
C ARG A 113 8.95 13.76 -1.86
N TYR A 114 8.26 12.76 -1.30
CA TYR A 114 7.44 11.82 -2.08
C TYR A 114 5.94 12.05 -1.94
N CYS A 115 5.51 12.89 -1.01
CA CYS A 115 4.13 13.32 -0.84
C CYS A 115 3.93 14.81 -1.15
N GLY A 116 4.99 15.60 -1.33
CA GLY A 116 4.89 17.03 -1.59
C GLY A 116 4.31 17.36 -2.97
N PRO A 117 4.05 18.65 -3.26
CA PRO A 117 3.40 19.10 -4.49
C PRO A 117 4.21 18.83 -5.78
N ARG A 118 5.51 18.52 -5.65
CA ARG A 118 6.34 18.07 -6.77
C ARG A 118 6.12 16.61 -7.16
N ALA A 119 5.58 15.81 -6.24
CA ALA A 119 5.34 14.38 -6.43
C ALA A 119 3.85 14.07 -6.65
N LEU A 120 2.95 14.75 -5.94
CA LEU A 120 1.51 14.53 -5.99
C LEU A 120 0.75 15.85 -6.00
N ASP A 121 -0.30 15.93 -6.83
CA ASP A 121 -1.30 16.99 -6.75
C ASP A 121 -2.20 16.82 -5.50
N ASP A 122 -3.12 17.76 -5.31
CA ASP A 122 -3.96 17.82 -4.11
C ASP A 122 -4.87 16.58 -4.00
N ALA A 123 -5.40 16.12 -5.13
CA ALA A 123 -6.23 14.93 -5.20
C ALA A 123 -5.43 13.67 -4.85
N GLY A 124 -4.22 13.53 -5.37
CA GLY A 124 -3.31 12.43 -5.07
C GLY A 124 -2.89 12.40 -3.60
N ARG A 125 -2.63 13.56 -2.99
CA ARG A 125 -2.32 13.65 -1.55
C ARG A 125 -3.53 13.28 -0.69
N LYS A 126 -4.73 13.69 -1.08
CA LYS A 126 -5.98 13.29 -0.40
C LYS A 126 -6.20 11.78 -0.50
N ALA A 127 -6.03 11.20 -1.69
CA ALA A 127 -6.15 9.76 -1.89
C ALA A 127 -5.12 8.95 -1.08
N ALA A 128 -3.88 9.44 -1.01
CA ALA A 128 -2.84 8.85 -0.18
C ALA A 128 -3.21 8.89 1.32
N SER A 129 -3.75 10.03 1.77
CA SER A 129 -4.26 10.20 3.14
C SER A 129 -5.39 9.23 3.46
N ASP A 130 -6.39 9.12 2.58
CA ASP A 130 -7.51 8.22 2.81
C ASP A 130 -7.04 6.76 2.89
N ARG A 131 -6.14 6.37 1.97
CA ARG A 131 -5.56 5.03 1.96
C ARG A 131 -4.72 4.74 3.20
N SER A 132 -3.93 5.70 3.68
CA SER A 132 -3.09 5.51 4.87
C SER A 132 -3.93 5.32 6.13
N GLN A 133 -5.07 6.02 6.25
CA GLN A 133 -6.01 5.81 7.37
C GLN A 133 -6.63 4.42 7.37
N THR A 134 -7.02 3.91 6.19
CA THR A 134 -7.47 2.52 6.06
C THR A 134 -6.39 1.54 6.50
N TRP A 135 -5.16 1.72 6.03
CA TRP A 135 -4.04 0.84 6.36
C TRP A 135 -3.63 0.89 7.85
N LEU A 136 -3.65 2.07 8.48
CA LEU A 136 -3.43 2.19 9.92
C LEU A 136 -4.47 1.41 10.72
N THR A 137 -5.74 1.49 10.31
CA THR A 137 -6.83 0.72 10.94
C THR A 137 -6.59 -0.78 10.81
N LEU A 138 -6.20 -1.26 9.61
CA LEU A 138 -5.89 -2.68 9.37
C LEU A 138 -4.67 -3.16 10.15
N LEU A 139 -3.70 -2.28 10.40
CA LEU A 139 -2.53 -2.54 11.23
C LEU A 139 -2.82 -2.46 12.74
N GLY A 140 -4.07 -2.17 13.14
CA GLY A 140 -4.45 -2.01 14.55
C GLY A 140 -3.87 -0.75 15.20
N VAL A 141 -3.41 0.22 14.41
CA VAL A 141 -2.94 1.52 14.89
C VAL A 141 -4.14 2.45 14.96
N THR A 142 -4.73 2.56 16.15
CA THR A 142 -5.80 3.53 16.41
C THR A 142 -5.25 4.95 16.60
N PRO A 143 -5.97 5.99 16.13
CA PRO A 143 -5.60 7.39 16.33
C PRO A 143 -5.37 7.77 17.80
#